data_AF-I4HCD6-F1
#
_entry.id   AF-I4HCD6-F1
#
_cell.length_a   1.000
_cell.length_b   1.000
_cell.length_c   1.000
_cell.angle_alpha   90.00
_cell.angle_beta   90.00
_cell.angle_gamma   90.00
#
_symmetry.space_group_name_H-M   'P 1'
#
loop_
_entity.id
_entity.type
_entity.pdbx_description
1 polymer ?
#
loop_
_entity_poly.entity_id
_entity_poly.type
_entity_poly.pdbx_seq_one_letter_code
_entity_poly.pdbx_strand_id
1 'polypeptide(L)'
;MFKIDTCCTLVPYFEIPEGKIAAFKELSPKFMERTRTEEGCIHYAFSFSGNILHCREGYVDASAVLAHLQNVGELLDELLKIAKIIRLEVHAPAAEIEKLREPLASLNPQFFILDEGIRRTSEA
;
A
#
# COMPACT_ATOMS: atom_id res chain seq x y z
N MET A 1 -15.94 -2.78 19.80
CA MET A 1 -15.05 -2.17 20.82
C MET A 1 -14.00 -1.29 20.12
N PHE A 2 -13.20 -0.50 20.83
CA PHE A 2 -11.99 0.15 20.25
C PHE A 2 -10.74 -0.55 20.76
N LYS A 3 -9.74 -0.73 19.88
CA LYS A 3 -8.39 -1.18 20.24
C LYS A 3 -7.36 -0.17 19.74
N ILE A 4 -6.12 -0.29 20.22
CA ILE A 4 -4.98 0.46 19.68
C ILE A 4 -4.84 0.11 18.19
N ASP A 5 -4.66 1.13 17.34
CA ASP A 5 -4.40 0.89 15.92
C ASP A 5 -2.93 0.55 15.70
N THR A 6 -2.67 -0.67 15.22
CA THR A 6 -1.33 -1.16 14.90
C THR A 6 -1.15 -1.44 13.41
N CYS A 7 -2.09 -1.00 12.58
CA CYS A 7 -2.07 -1.30 11.15
C CYS A 7 -0.85 -0.72 10.44
N CYS A 8 -0.22 -1.53 9.61
CA CYS A 8 0.85 -1.11 8.73
C CYS A 8 0.26 -0.62 7.41
N THR A 9 0.41 0.66 7.09
CA THR A 9 -0.13 1.27 5.86
C THR A 9 1.02 1.59 4.92
N LEU A 10 0.94 1.09 3.69
CA LEU A 10 1.72 1.60 2.57
C LEU A 10 0.91 2.69 1.88
N VAL A 11 1.56 3.79 1.52
CA VAL A 11 0.92 4.95 0.90
C VAL A 11 1.67 5.35 -0.36
N PRO A 12 1.65 4.53 -1.42
CA PRO A 12 2.32 4.87 -2.66
C PRO A 12 1.46 5.87 -3.47
N TYR A 13 2.14 6.89 -3.98
CA TYR A 13 1.61 7.85 -4.93
C TYR A 13 2.33 7.70 -6.25
N PHE A 14 1.54 7.62 -7.32
CA PHE A 14 2.04 7.53 -8.67
C PHE A 14 1.52 8.69 -9.51
N GLU A 15 2.42 9.31 -10.26
CA GLU A 15 2.04 10.23 -11.32
C GLU A 15 1.80 9.43 -12.60
N ILE A 16 0.58 9.51 -13.14
CA ILE A 16 0.20 8.85 -14.39
C ILE A 16 0.23 9.91 -15.50
N PRO A 17 1.04 9.75 -16.56
CA PRO A 17 1.03 10.65 -17.70
C PRO A 17 -0.34 10.72 -18.38
N GLU A 18 -0.61 11.85 -19.03
CA GLU A 18 -1.82 12.03 -19.82
C GLU A 18 -1.97 10.90 -20.87
N GLY A 19 -3.19 10.40 -21.05
CA GLY A 19 -3.48 9.27 -21.94
C GLY A 19 -3.17 7.87 -21.39
N LYS A 20 -2.51 7.74 -20.23
CA LYS A 20 -2.22 6.43 -19.60
C LYS A 20 -3.23 5.99 -18.55
N ILE A 21 -4.17 6.86 -18.17
CA ILE A 21 -5.23 6.53 -17.19
C ILE A 21 -6.07 5.33 -17.64
N ALA A 22 -6.39 5.22 -18.94
CA ALA A 22 -7.14 4.09 -19.46
C ALA A 22 -6.40 2.75 -19.27
N ALA A 23 -5.10 2.73 -19.57
CA ALA A 23 -4.25 1.55 -19.36
C ALA A 23 -4.19 1.15 -17.87
N PHE A 24 -4.10 2.13 -16.96
CA PHE A 24 -4.21 1.84 -15.52
C PHE A 24 -5.55 1.22 -15.16
N LYS A 25 -6.67 1.75 -15.69
CA LYS A 25 -8.01 1.22 -15.41
C LYS A 25 -8.18 -0.23 -15.87
N GLU A 26 -7.50 -0.65 -16.93
CA GLU A 26 -7.45 -2.05 -17.37
C GLU A 26 -6.58 -2.93 -16.46
N LEU A 27 -5.53 -2.37 -15.87
CA LEU A 27 -4.62 -3.09 -14.96
C LEU A 27 -5.19 -3.23 -13.54
N SER A 28 -5.89 -2.21 -13.04
CA SER A 28 -6.38 -2.12 -11.66
C SER A 28 -7.25 -3.29 -11.17
N PRO A 29 -8.11 -3.94 -11.99
CA PRO A 29 -8.88 -5.10 -11.55
C PRO A 29 -7.99 -6.29 -11.18
N LYS A 30 -6.85 -6.47 -11.86
CA LYS A 30 -5.89 -7.56 -11.57
C LYS A 30 -5.24 -7.38 -10.21
N PHE A 31 -4.96 -6.14 -9.81
CA PHE A 31 -4.51 -5.84 -8.44
C PHE A 31 -5.59 -6.25 -7.43
N MET A 32 -6.86 -5.91 -7.68
CA MET A 32 -7.96 -6.32 -6.78
C MET A 32 -8.06 -7.84 -6.67
N GLU A 33 -7.92 -8.57 -7.77
CA GLU A 33 -7.96 -10.03 -7.78
C GLU A 33 -6.83 -10.64 -6.96
N ARG A 34 -5.59 -10.19 -7.14
CA ARG A 34 -4.43 -10.67 -6.36
C ARG A 34 -4.56 -10.29 -4.88
N THR A 35 -4.88 -9.03 -4.58
CA THR A 35 -4.91 -8.56 -3.19
C THR A 35 -6.05 -9.16 -2.38
N ARG A 36 -7.17 -9.55 -3.02
CA ARG A 36 -8.26 -10.28 -2.34
C ARG A 36 -7.84 -11.63 -1.76
N THR A 37 -6.74 -12.22 -2.21
CA THR A 37 -6.25 -13.50 -1.67
C THR A 37 -5.32 -13.30 -0.46
N GLU A 38 -5.02 -12.06 -0.08
CA GLU A 38 -4.10 -11.75 1.01
C GLU A 38 -4.86 -11.67 2.33
N GLU A 39 -4.75 -12.71 3.16
CA GLU A 39 -5.42 -12.76 4.48
C GLU A 39 -5.03 -11.59 5.40
N GLY A 40 -3.80 -11.09 5.25
CA GLY A 40 -3.27 -9.97 6.02
C GLY A 40 -3.67 -8.58 5.51
N CYS A 41 -4.37 -8.47 4.37
CA CYS A 41 -4.83 -7.20 3.82
C CYS A 41 -6.16 -6.77 4.47
N ILE A 42 -6.17 -5.62 5.15
CA ILE A 42 -7.35 -5.09 5.85
C ILE A 42 -8.19 -4.21 4.93
N HIS A 43 -7.53 -3.42 4.09
CA HIS A 43 -8.18 -2.64 3.04
C HIS A 43 -7.21 -2.39 1.90
N TYR A 44 -7.75 -2.31 0.68
CA TYR A 44 -6.98 -1.98 -0.51
C TYR A 44 -7.89 -1.23 -1.49
N ALA A 45 -7.48 -0.03 -1.90
CA ALA A 45 -8.27 0.79 -2.81
C ALA A 45 -7.37 1.76 -3.60
N PHE A 46 -7.82 2.14 -4.79
CA PHE A 46 -7.19 3.21 -5.55
C PHE A 46 -8.04 4.49 -5.48
N SER A 47 -7.38 5.63 -5.41
CA SER A 47 -8.00 6.95 -5.42
C SER A 47 -7.21 7.89 -6.33
N PHE A 48 -7.85 8.96 -6.82
CA PHE A 48 -7.26 9.89 -7.77
C PHE A 48 -7.38 11.32 -7.28
N SER A 49 -6.35 12.11 -7.53
CA SER A 49 -6.38 13.57 -7.54
C SER A 49 -5.79 14.06 -8.86
N GLY A 50 -6.65 14.34 -9.83
CA GLY A 50 -6.22 14.58 -11.21
C GLY A 50 -5.50 13.35 -11.79
N ASN A 51 -4.24 13.53 -12.18
CA ASN A 51 -3.37 12.48 -12.72
C ASN A 51 -2.52 11.76 -11.66
N ILE A 52 -2.69 12.11 -10.38
CA ILE A 52 -2.03 11.43 -9.27
C ILE A 52 -2.92 10.28 -8.78
N LEU A 53 -2.41 9.07 -8.91
CA LEU A 53 -2.96 7.86 -8.34
C LEU A 53 -2.39 7.67 -6.93
N HIS A 54 -3.24 7.32 -5.98
CA HIS A 54 -2.87 6.90 -4.64
C HIS A 54 -3.44 5.51 -4.36
N CYS A 55 -2.60 4.58 -3.93
CA CYS A 55 -3.05 3.31 -3.36
C CYS A 55 -3.25 3.47 -1.86
N ARG A 56 -4.49 3.27 -1.40
CA ARG A 56 -4.86 3.26 0.00
C ARG A 56 -4.90 1.82 0.49
N GLU A 57 -3.84 1.39 1.14
CA GLU A 57 -3.65 0.00 1.52
C GLU A 57 -3.20 -0.15 2.97
N GLY A 58 -3.71 -1.16 3.66
CA GLY A 58 -3.46 -1.35 5.09
C GLY A 58 -3.41 -2.83 5.44
N TYR A 59 -2.44 -3.20 6.25
CA TYR A 59 -2.06 -4.57 6.56
C TYR A 59 -2.00 -4.82 8.07
N VAL A 60 -2.16 -6.07 8.46
CA VAL A 60 -2.15 -6.48 9.87
C VAL A 60 -0.77 -6.34 10.53
N ASP A 61 0.31 -6.48 9.76
CA ASP A 61 1.71 -6.34 10.21
C ASP A 61 2.67 -6.14 9.02
N ALA A 62 3.98 -6.01 9.28
CA ALA A 62 5.00 -5.88 8.24
C ALA A 62 5.13 -7.14 7.37
N SER A 63 4.89 -8.33 7.90
CA SER A 63 4.98 -9.57 7.12
C SER A 63 3.91 -9.59 6.01
N ALA A 64 2.71 -9.12 6.33
CA ALA A 64 1.62 -8.96 5.37
C ALA A 64 1.96 -7.89 4.31
N VAL A 65 2.64 -6.79 4.68
CA VAL A 65 3.17 -5.81 3.71
C VAL A 65 4.15 -6.46 2.73
N LEU A 66 5.11 -7.25 3.23
CA LEU A 66 6.10 -7.92 2.37
C LEU A 66 5.45 -8.98 1.47
N ALA A 67 4.48 -9.73 2.01
CA ALA A 67 3.70 -10.69 1.25
C ALA A 67 2.91 -10.01 0.12
N HIS A 68 2.32 -8.85 0.38
CA HIS A 68 1.66 -8.04 -0.65
C HIS A 68 2.61 -7.69 -1.79
N LEU A 69 3.78 -7.11 -1.47
CA LEU A 69 4.77 -6.71 -2.46
C LEU A 69 5.26 -7.87 -3.31
N GLN A 70 5.41 -9.05 -2.72
CA GLN A 70 5.71 -10.27 -3.47
C GLN A 70 4.54 -10.70 -4.37
N ASN A 71 3.31 -10.65 -3.87
CA ASN A 71 2.11 -11.07 -4.59
C ASN A 71 1.81 -10.17 -5.81
N VAL A 72 1.97 -8.86 -5.66
CA VAL A 72 1.64 -7.89 -6.72
C VAL A 72 2.86 -7.39 -7.50
N GLY A 73 4.08 -7.86 -7.21
CA GLY A 73 5.32 -7.35 -7.80
C GLY A 73 5.31 -7.25 -9.33
N GLU A 74 4.85 -8.30 -10.02
CA GLU A 74 4.73 -8.28 -11.49
C GLU A 74 3.73 -7.22 -11.99
N LEU A 75 2.62 -7.02 -11.28
CA LEU A 75 1.63 -6.00 -11.64
C LEU A 75 2.16 -4.60 -11.33
N LEU A 76 2.94 -4.46 -10.26
CA LEU A 76 3.64 -3.23 -9.93
C LEU A 76 4.66 -2.87 -11.02
N ASP A 77 5.41 -3.84 -11.53
CA ASP A 77 6.32 -3.62 -12.65
C ASP A 77 5.58 -3.14 -13.91
N GLU A 78 4.41 -3.72 -14.23
CA GLU A 78 3.56 -3.23 -15.33
C GLU A 78 3.03 -1.82 -15.07
N LEU A 79 2.63 -1.50 -13.84
CA LEU A 79 2.19 -0.16 -13.45
C LEU A 79 3.33 0.86 -13.64
N LEU A 80 4.55 0.51 -13.25
CA LEU A 80 5.73 1.38 -13.36
C LEU A 80 6.16 1.65 -14.81
N LYS A 81 5.66 0.89 -15.80
CA LYS A 81 5.83 1.22 -17.23
C LYS A 81 4.91 2.35 -17.71
N ILE A 82 3.82 2.60 -16.99
CA ILE A 82 2.80 3.59 -17.37
C ILE A 82 2.62 4.71 -16.34
N ALA A 83 3.31 4.64 -15.21
CA ALA A 83 3.25 5.60 -14.12
C ALA A 83 4.60 5.70 -13.42
N LYS A 84 4.87 6.84 -12.77
CA LYS A 84 6.08 7.04 -11.97
C LYS A 84 5.70 7.08 -10.50
N ILE A 85 6.37 6.31 -9.66
CA ILE A 85 6.26 6.51 -8.20
C ILE A 85 6.89 7.85 -7.82
N ILE A 86 6.11 8.72 -7.19
CA ILE A 86 6.54 10.07 -6.81
C ILE A 86 6.67 10.23 -5.30
N ARG A 87 6.04 9.35 -4.52
CA ARG A 87 6.12 9.30 -3.07
C ARG A 87 5.72 7.91 -2.59
N LEU A 88 6.42 7.43 -1.57
CA LEU A 88 6.03 6.23 -0.83
C LEU A 88 6.13 6.58 0.65
N GLU A 89 5.05 6.39 1.38
CA GLU A 89 5.07 6.47 2.84
C GLU A 89 4.76 5.11 3.45
N VAL A 90 5.30 4.89 4.64
CA VAL A 90 5.00 3.73 5.47
C VAL A 90 4.62 4.23 6.85
N HIS A 91 3.39 3.96 7.26
CA HIS A 91 2.86 4.30 8.59
C HIS A 91 2.65 3.03 9.37
N ALA A 92 3.44 2.81 10.42
CA ALA A 92 3.40 1.56 11.18
C ALA A 92 4.03 1.73 12.58
N PRO A 93 3.78 0.79 13.52
CA PRO A 93 4.52 0.76 14.78
C PRO A 93 6.03 0.69 14.54
N ALA A 94 6.83 1.27 15.44
CA ALA A 94 8.29 1.30 15.29
C ALA A 94 8.90 -0.10 15.04
N ALA A 95 8.43 -1.11 15.79
CA ALA A 95 8.88 -2.49 15.64
C ALA A 95 8.57 -3.11 14.26
N GLU A 96 7.49 -2.68 13.61
CA GLU A 96 7.13 -3.13 12.25
C GLU A 96 7.95 -2.37 11.19
N ILE A 97 8.20 -1.07 11.40
CA ILE A 97 9.05 -0.27 10.50
C ILE A 97 10.45 -0.85 10.37
N GLU A 98 11.08 -1.28 11.48
CA GLU A 98 12.42 -1.85 11.44
C GLU A 98 12.51 -3.07 10.51
N LYS A 99 11.44 -3.87 10.42
CA LYS A 99 11.36 -5.03 9.51
C LYS A 99 11.23 -4.61 8.04
N LEU A 100 10.77 -3.40 7.77
CA LEU A 100 10.49 -2.87 6.43
C LEU A 100 11.62 -1.99 5.87
N ARG A 101 12.56 -1.52 6.71
CA ARG A 101 13.63 -0.60 6.27
C ARG A 101 14.48 -1.15 5.14
N GLU A 102 15.08 -2.31 5.34
CA GLU A 102 15.93 -2.92 4.33
C GLU A 102 15.12 -3.38 3.10
N PRO A 103 14.01 -4.13 3.24
CA PRO A 103 13.24 -4.58 2.07
C PRO A 103 12.73 -3.46 1.17
N LEU A 104 12.40 -2.29 1.76
CA LEU A 104 11.85 -1.16 1.02
C LEU A 104 12.91 -0.11 0.66
N ALA A 105 14.19 -0.30 0.99
CA ALA A 105 15.22 0.73 0.83
C ALA A 105 15.33 1.24 -0.62
N SER A 106 15.17 0.35 -1.61
CA SER A 106 15.22 0.69 -3.04
C SER A 106 14.09 1.63 -3.49
N LEU A 107 12.97 1.64 -2.77
CA LEU A 107 11.82 2.49 -3.05
C LEU A 107 11.89 3.84 -2.33
N ASN A 108 12.92 4.06 -1.51
CA ASN A 108 13.15 5.28 -0.73
C ASN A 108 11.90 5.80 0.02
N PRO A 109 11.25 4.95 0.85
CA PRO A 109 10.05 5.34 1.60
C PRO A 109 10.34 6.39 2.67
N GLN A 110 9.34 7.24 2.93
CA GLN A 110 9.28 8.02 4.16
C GLN A 110 8.58 7.21 5.25
N PHE A 111 9.27 6.97 6.36
CA PHE A 111 8.74 6.22 7.50
C PHE A 111 8.10 7.15 8.54
N PHE A 112 6.88 6.82 8.94
CA PHE A 112 6.11 7.49 9.99
C PHE A 112 5.81 6.48 11.10
N ILE A 113 6.46 6.64 12.24
CA ILE A 113 6.21 5.82 13.43
C ILE A 113 4.85 6.24 14.01
N LEU A 114 3.96 5.27 14.20
CA LEU A 114 2.70 5.51 14.90
C LEU A 114 2.96 5.90 16.36
N ASP A 115 2.22 6.89 16.82
CA ASP A 115 2.15 7.30 18.23
C ASP A 115 0.84 6.77 18.84
N GLU A 116 -0.14 7.62 19.14
CA GLU A 116 -1.48 7.19 19.60
C GLU A 116 -2.47 7.02 18.44
N GLY A 117 -3.35 6.01 18.53
CA GLY A 117 -4.39 5.75 17.53
C GLY A 117 -5.42 4.71 17.97
N ILE A 118 -6.62 4.77 17.39
CA ILE A 118 -7.72 3.83 17.69
C ILE A 118 -8.25 3.16 16.42
N ARG A 119 -8.58 1.86 16.52
CA ARG A 119 -9.27 1.10 15.48
C ARG A 119 -10.53 0.46 16.06
N ARG A 120 -11.64 0.58 15.33
CA ARG A 120 -12.89 -0.11 15.68
C ARG A 120 -12.76 -1.61 15.38
N THR A 121 -13.17 -2.44 16.31
CA THR A 121 -13.28 -3.90 16.13
C THR A 121 -14.74 -4.31 16.05
N SER A 122 -15.02 -5.32 15.22
CA SER A 122 -16.31 -6.02 15.20
C SER A 122 -16.38 -7.16 16.21
N GLU A 123 -15.27 -7.48 16.89
CA GLU A 123 -15.26 -8.38 18.04
C GLU A 123 -16.13 -7.76 19.15
N ALA A 124 -17.13 -8.52 19.58
CA ALA A 124 -18.06 -8.18 20.65
C ALA A 124 -17.37 -8.27 22.01
#